data_AF-A0A8C1S340-F1
#
_entry.id   AF-A0A8C1S340-F1
#
_cell.length_a   1.000
_cell.length_b   1.000
_cell.length_c   1.000
_cell.angle_alpha   90.00
_cell.angle_beta   90.00
_cell.angle_gamma   90.00
#
_symmetry.space_group_name_H-M   'P 1'
#
loop_
_entity.id
_entity.type
_entity.pdbx_description
1 polymer ?
#
loop_
_entity_poly.entity_id
_entity_poly.type
_entity_poly.pdbx_seq_one_letter_code
_entity_poly.pdbx_strand_id
1 'polypeptide(L)'
;MAVKELTILVVCSLIVCTGSEIFTSTDKISHLFEEEKFLLDAFRLYIDAEEEIVKKMKRDLLLLQLGTYSDPVDPEQINDPVAAFILLIRLRSEWMSIEKYTSRSLSEYNVYQTVLEYAEIPQVEDLQGAALGLINLQELYKLYPHNITKETSLNAAQAYFVGFVAYNENKFQHAFLWFLYSLGRLTQYSTVTEKELLHYLSDSAYHFGSLPVAIYFSQRLFNLDPTNEEVKVQLDLYRFLRYQKTSNKDIFTLINESSNSYEALCRGEVDESTSKRQMALSCRYSTGGGNPRLMYAPVKEEVEWDEPRIIRYHDIISDREIEILKNISRPLLSRSVTKGGISKNRTSQSVFLEEGNTVVARVNQRIANITGLSMESAEHLQVQNYGIGGRYEPHYDAEDNENERIATFLIYMSDVEIGGATVFPKVGVALKPKMGSAVFWYNLHKNGKVDLNTEHAGCPVLRGNKWVANKWIHEFGQEFRRPCSLSYWE
;
A
#
# COMPACT_ATOMS: atom_id res chain seq x y z
N MET A 1 4.29 -21.53 -46.02
CA MET A 1 3.15 -21.21 -45.16
C MET A 1 3.69 -20.52 -43.92
N ALA A 2 3.12 -19.36 -43.63
CA ALA A 2 3.60 -18.26 -42.78
C ALA A 2 4.30 -18.64 -41.47
N VAL A 3 5.58 -18.26 -41.35
CA VAL A 3 6.23 -17.95 -40.07
C VAL A 3 6.04 -16.45 -39.87
N LYS A 4 5.18 -16.04 -38.93
CA LYS A 4 5.07 -14.65 -38.50
C LYS A 4 6.12 -14.44 -37.42
N GLU A 5 7.15 -13.67 -37.75
CA GLU A 5 8.10 -13.11 -36.79
C GLU A 5 7.34 -12.19 -35.82
N LEU A 6 7.41 -12.50 -34.53
CA LEU A 6 6.96 -11.63 -33.46
C LEU A 6 8.16 -10.76 -33.06
N THR A 7 8.34 -9.64 -33.74
CA THR A 7 9.32 -8.61 -33.38
C THR A 7 8.78 -7.88 -32.14
N ILE A 8 9.22 -8.31 -30.95
CA ILE A 8 8.99 -7.55 -29.71
C ILE A 8 9.91 -6.34 -29.76
N LEU A 9 9.31 -5.18 -30.01
CA LEU A 9 9.96 -3.87 -29.96
C LEU A 9 10.28 -3.56 -28.49
N VAL A 10 11.48 -3.94 -28.04
CA VAL A 10 12.05 -3.53 -26.77
C VAL A 10 12.39 -2.05 -26.88
N VAL A 11 11.44 -1.18 -26.50
CA VAL A 11 11.73 0.23 -26.25
C VAL A 11 12.48 0.29 -24.93
N CYS A 12 13.81 0.39 -25.08
CA CYS A 12 14.77 0.53 -24.01
C CYS A 12 14.61 1.92 -23.36
N SER A 13 13.76 2.01 -22.33
CA SER A 13 13.85 3.08 -21.34
C SER A 13 14.73 2.60 -20.20
N LEU A 14 16.01 2.96 -20.27
CA LEU A 14 16.96 2.92 -19.15
C LEU A 14 16.48 3.88 -18.05
N ILE A 15 15.46 3.45 -17.30
CA ILE A 15 15.21 3.95 -15.96
C ILE A 15 15.79 2.88 -15.06
N VAL A 16 16.91 3.21 -14.41
CA VAL A 16 17.35 2.48 -13.22
C VAL A 16 16.20 2.58 -12.23
N CYS A 17 15.39 1.53 -12.13
CA CYS A 17 14.37 1.41 -11.10
C CYS A 17 15.08 1.29 -9.76
N THR A 18 15.42 2.42 -9.15
CA THR A 18 15.59 2.48 -7.70
C THR A 18 14.26 2.01 -7.11
N GLY A 19 14.25 0.82 -6.49
CA GLY A 19 13.05 0.10 -6.07
C GLY A 19 12.03 1.03 -5.43
N SER A 20 10.91 1.24 -6.13
CA SER A 20 9.87 2.15 -5.67
C SER A 20 8.99 1.41 -4.67
N GLU A 21 8.82 1.94 -3.45
CA GLU A 21 7.96 1.32 -2.42
C GLU A 21 6.53 1.12 -2.95
N ILE A 22 6.15 -0.12 -3.26
CA ILE A 22 4.91 -0.46 -3.96
C ILE A 22 3.71 -0.35 -3.01
N PHE A 23 3.87 -0.80 -1.77
CA PHE A 23 2.77 -0.87 -0.78
C PHE A 23 2.10 0.48 -0.47
N THR A 24 2.78 1.57 -0.84
CA THR A 24 2.39 2.95 -0.58
C THR A 24 1.38 3.52 -1.59
N SER A 25 0.99 2.74 -2.61
CA SER A 25 -0.04 3.06 -3.60
C SER A 25 -0.90 1.85 -3.91
N THR A 26 -2.20 1.92 -3.63
CA THR A 26 -3.15 0.83 -3.95
C THR A 26 -3.33 0.67 -5.46
N ASP A 27 -3.13 1.74 -6.24
CA ASP A 27 -3.18 1.67 -7.70
C ASP A 27 -1.98 0.89 -8.25
N LYS A 28 -0.75 1.10 -7.73
CA LYS A 28 0.41 0.27 -8.12
C LYS A 28 0.21 -1.21 -7.76
N ILE A 29 -0.29 -1.49 -6.55
CA ILE A 29 -0.60 -2.87 -6.14
C ILE A 29 -1.62 -3.52 -7.10
N SER A 30 -2.61 -2.77 -7.59
CA SER A 30 -3.60 -3.31 -8.52
C SER A 30 -2.99 -3.76 -9.86
N HIS A 31 -1.90 -3.11 -10.30
CA HIS A 31 -1.18 -3.51 -11.50
C HIS A 31 -0.40 -4.82 -11.33
N LEU A 32 0.02 -5.16 -10.10
CA LEU A 32 0.68 -6.44 -9.80
C LEU A 32 -0.21 -7.65 -10.08
N PHE A 33 -1.53 -7.48 -10.15
CA PHE A 33 -2.44 -8.57 -10.51
C PHE A 33 -2.23 -9.06 -11.94
N GLU A 34 -2.08 -8.12 -12.89
CA GLU A 34 -1.78 -8.49 -14.29
C GLU A 34 -0.36 -9.03 -14.42
N GLU A 35 0.58 -8.51 -13.61
CA GLU A 35 1.96 -9.01 -13.55
C GLU A 35 2.02 -10.46 -13.04
N GLU A 36 1.31 -10.78 -11.94
CA GLU A 36 1.23 -12.15 -11.42
C GLU A 36 0.65 -13.11 -12.46
N LYS A 37 -0.42 -12.69 -13.15
CA LYS A 37 -1.02 -13.50 -14.21
C LYS A 37 -0.04 -13.76 -15.36
N PHE A 38 0.69 -12.74 -15.78
CA PHE A 38 1.73 -12.87 -16.80
C PHE A 38 2.85 -13.82 -16.35
N LEU A 39 3.32 -13.70 -15.11
CA LEU A 39 4.34 -14.58 -14.53
C LEU A 39 3.88 -16.04 -14.44
N LEU A 40 2.62 -16.26 -14.06
CA LEU A 40 2.03 -17.60 -14.01
C LEU A 40 1.96 -18.25 -15.40
N ASP A 41 1.56 -17.47 -16.41
CA ASP A 41 1.54 -17.95 -17.80
C ASP A 41 2.95 -18.26 -18.30
N ALA A 42 3.94 -17.40 -17.99
CA ALA A 42 5.34 -17.63 -18.33
C ALA A 42 5.91 -18.89 -17.65
N PHE A 43 5.62 -19.07 -16.35
CA PHE A 43 6.06 -20.25 -15.61
C PHE A 43 5.43 -21.53 -16.13
N ARG A 44 4.15 -21.48 -16.51
CA ARG A 44 3.46 -22.60 -17.15
C ARG A 44 4.11 -22.97 -18.48
N LEU A 45 4.39 -22.00 -19.34
CA LEU A 45 5.07 -22.25 -20.62
C LEU A 45 6.46 -22.87 -20.42
N TYR A 46 7.19 -22.42 -19.39
CA TYR A 46 8.47 -23.01 -19.01
C TYR A 46 8.32 -24.47 -18.58
N ILE A 47 7.33 -24.79 -17.73
CA ILE A 47 7.03 -26.18 -17.33
C ILE A 47 6.69 -27.03 -18.56
N ASP A 48 5.78 -26.58 -19.42
CA ASP A 48 5.35 -27.32 -20.61
C ASP A 48 6.55 -27.60 -21.55
N ALA A 49 7.47 -26.64 -21.69
CA ALA A 49 8.68 -26.79 -22.48
C ALA A 49 9.65 -27.83 -21.87
N GLU A 50 9.88 -27.76 -20.55
CA GLU A 50 10.72 -28.71 -19.82
C GLU A 50 10.15 -30.13 -19.85
N GLU A 51 8.83 -30.29 -19.68
CA GLU A 51 8.16 -31.60 -19.77
C GLU A 51 8.36 -32.23 -21.16
N GLU A 52 8.23 -31.46 -22.23
CA GLU A 52 8.45 -31.96 -23.60
C GLU A 52 9.93 -32.28 -23.88
N ILE A 53 10.87 -31.54 -23.29
CA ILE A 53 12.30 -31.87 -23.34
C ILE A 53 12.56 -33.19 -22.61
N VAL A 54 12.09 -33.32 -21.36
CA VAL A 54 12.25 -34.52 -20.54
C VAL A 54 11.62 -35.74 -21.21
N LYS A 55 10.45 -35.59 -21.83
CA LYS A 55 9.77 -36.65 -22.57
C LYS A 55 10.59 -37.14 -23.76
N LYS A 56 11.22 -36.23 -24.52
CA LYS A 56 12.13 -36.58 -25.62
C LYS A 56 13.39 -37.26 -25.10
N MET A 57 14.00 -36.74 -24.03
CA MET A 57 15.15 -37.37 -23.37
C MET A 57 14.83 -38.80 -22.91
N LYS A 58 13.68 -39.02 -22.26
CA LYS A 58 13.22 -40.36 -21.83
C LYS A 58 13.01 -41.31 -23.02
N ARG A 59 12.42 -40.82 -24.11
CA ARG A 59 12.24 -41.61 -25.34
C ARG A 59 13.59 -42.03 -25.93
N ASP A 60 14.53 -41.09 -26.05
CA ASP A 60 15.83 -41.36 -26.66
C ASP A 60 16.70 -42.25 -25.76
N LEU A 61 16.60 -42.09 -24.43
CA LEU A 61 17.22 -43.01 -23.46
C LEU A 61 16.70 -44.44 -23.61
N LEU A 62 15.38 -44.62 -23.78
CA LEU A 62 14.79 -45.94 -24.01
C LEU A 62 15.29 -46.57 -25.32
N LEU A 63 15.42 -45.78 -26.39
CA LEU A 63 15.97 -46.26 -27.67
C LEU A 63 17.44 -46.69 -27.52
N LEU A 64 18.26 -45.91 -26.82
CA LEU A 64 19.65 -46.27 -26.50
C LEU A 64 19.74 -47.56 -25.69
N GLN A 65 18.86 -47.74 -24.70
CA GLN A 65 18.79 -48.97 -23.89
C GLN A 65 18.36 -50.17 -24.73
N LEU A 66 17.38 -50.03 -25.63
CA LEU A 66 16.97 -51.12 -26.52
C LEU A 66 18.05 -51.47 -27.55
N GLY A 67 18.77 -50.47 -28.07
CA GLY A 67 19.88 -50.68 -29.00
C GLY A 67 21.06 -51.39 -28.33
N THR A 68 21.34 -51.12 -27.06
CA THR A 68 22.42 -51.77 -26.30
C THR A 68 22.13 -53.22 -25.92
N TYR A 69 20.85 -53.64 -25.86
CA TYR A 69 20.48 -55.05 -25.68
C TYR A 69 20.89 -55.96 -26.84
N SER A 70 21.18 -55.37 -28.01
CA SER A 70 21.59 -56.11 -29.22
C SER A 70 23.12 -56.12 -29.40
N ASP A 71 23.87 -55.48 -28.51
CA ASP A 71 25.34 -55.41 -28.60
C ASP A 71 25.99 -56.67 -28.00
N PRO A 72 27.18 -57.08 -28.48
CA PRO A 72 27.95 -58.16 -27.89
C PRO A 72 28.34 -57.83 -26.44
N VAL A 73 28.27 -58.81 -25.54
CA VAL A 73 28.66 -58.66 -24.12
C VAL A 73 30.17 -58.41 -23.96
N ASP A 74 30.96 -58.78 -24.96
CA ASP A 74 32.42 -58.67 -24.98
C ASP A 74 32.89 -57.69 -26.07
N PRO A 75 33.60 -56.60 -25.71
CA PRO A 75 34.14 -55.62 -26.67
C PRO A 75 35.04 -56.22 -27.75
N GLU A 76 35.71 -57.36 -27.48
CA GLU A 76 36.57 -58.05 -28.44
C GLU A 76 35.79 -58.79 -29.55
N GLN A 77 34.46 -58.86 -29.44
CA GLN A 77 33.59 -59.54 -30.41
C GLN A 77 33.00 -58.62 -31.49
N ILE A 78 33.33 -57.32 -31.49
CA ILE A 78 32.93 -56.39 -32.58
C ILE A 78 33.82 -56.62 -33.81
N ASN A 79 33.70 -57.80 -34.43
CA ASN A 79 34.37 -58.16 -35.68
C ASN A 79 33.46 -57.96 -36.90
N ASP A 80 32.20 -57.58 -36.69
CA ASP A 80 31.24 -57.24 -37.74
C ASP A 80 31.34 -55.73 -38.08
N PRO A 81 31.75 -55.37 -39.32
CA PRO A 81 31.80 -53.98 -39.76
C PRO A 81 30.47 -53.23 -39.64
N VAL A 82 29.33 -53.93 -39.71
CA VAL A 82 28.00 -53.32 -39.56
C VAL A 82 27.72 -52.97 -38.10
N ALA A 83 27.99 -53.88 -37.16
CA ALA A 83 27.90 -53.60 -35.72
C ALA A 83 28.82 -52.43 -35.30
N ALA A 84 30.05 -52.38 -35.81
CA ALA A 84 30.98 -51.27 -35.58
C ALA A 84 30.42 -49.94 -36.12
N PHE A 85 29.83 -49.93 -37.32
CA PHE A 85 29.21 -48.74 -37.90
C PHE A 85 27.97 -48.27 -37.12
N ILE A 86 27.12 -49.19 -36.67
CA ILE A 86 25.94 -48.88 -35.83
C ILE A 86 26.38 -48.24 -34.51
N LEU A 87 27.40 -48.78 -33.84
CA LEU A 87 27.95 -48.20 -32.62
C LEU A 87 28.49 -46.78 -32.85
N LEU A 88 29.21 -46.55 -33.95
CA LEU A 88 29.72 -45.22 -34.31
C LEU A 88 28.58 -44.22 -34.57
N ILE A 89 27.53 -44.63 -35.28
CA ILE A 89 26.33 -43.78 -35.47
C ILE A 89 25.67 -43.47 -34.12
N ARG A 90 25.51 -44.47 -33.26
CA ARG A 90 24.88 -44.30 -31.95
C ARG A 90 25.67 -43.31 -31.08
N LEU A 91 26.99 -43.51 -30.98
CA LEU A 91 27.89 -42.62 -30.23
C LEU A 91 27.97 -41.21 -30.79
N ARG A 92 27.86 -41.03 -32.12
CA ARG A 92 27.94 -39.71 -32.74
C ARG A 92 26.60 -39.00 -32.78
N SER A 93 25.58 -39.60 -33.37
CA SER A 93 24.32 -38.92 -33.69
C SER A 93 23.36 -38.86 -32.51
N GLU A 94 23.27 -39.95 -31.74
CA GLU A 94 22.30 -40.04 -30.63
C GLU A 94 22.79 -39.26 -29.41
N TRP A 95 24.08 -39.32 -29.08
CA TRP A 95 24.64 -38.51 -27.97
C TRP A 95 24.71 -37.01 -28.28
N MET A 96 24.99 -36.60 -29.53
CA MET A 96 24.89 -35.18 -29.93
C MET A 96 23.44 -34.67 -29.84
N SER A 97 22.44 -35.54 -30.00
CA SER A 97 21.04 -35.18 -29.81
C SER A 97 20.72 -34.90 -28.33
N ILE A 98 21.37 -35.61 -27.40
CA ILE A 98 21.25 -35.35 -25.95
C ILE A 98 21.81 -33.97 -25.58
N GLU A 99 22.99 -33.60 -26.08
CA GLU A 99 23.59 -32.26 -25.88
C GLU A 99 22.67 -31.14 -26.40
N LYS A 100 21.95 -31.39 -27.50
CA LYS A 100 20.98 -30.43 -28.04
C LYS A 100 19.82 -30.19 -27.08
N TYR A 101 19.36 -31.21 -26.35
CA TYR A 101 18.29 -31.06 -25.37
C TYR A 101 18.73 -30.25 -24.14
N THR A 102 19.94 -30.50 -23.61
CA THR A 102 20.46 -29.74 -22.47
C THR A 102 20.68 -28.27 -22.84
N SER A 103 21.18 -28.01 -24.05
CA SER A 103 21.33 -26.65 -24.59
C SER A 103 19.98 -25.94 -24.76
N ARG A 104 18.94 -26.67 -25.18
CA ARG A 104 17.59 -26.13 -25.29
C ARG A 104 16.97 -25.82 -23.93
N SER A 105 17.08 -26.72 -22.96
CA SER A 105 16.60 -26.46 -21.58
C SER A 105 17.25 -25.20 -21.00
N LEU A 106 18.56 -25.02 -21.21
CA LEU A 106 19.24 -23.79 -20.83
C LEU A 106 18.66 -22.54 -21.52
N SER A 107 18.30 -22.62 -22.80
CA SER A 107 17.68 -21.49 -23.51
C SER A 107 16.28 -21.14 -22.98
N GLU A 108 15.44 -22.13 -22.69
CA GLU A 108 14.09 -21.90 -22.12
C GLU A 108 14.21 -21.32 -20.70
N TYR A 109 15.15 -21.84 -19.91
CA TYR A 109 15.50 -21.28 -18.60
C TYR A 109 15.94 -19.83 -18.69
N ASN A 110 16.83 -19.48 -19.64
CA ASN A 110 17.30 -18.10 -19.79
C ASN A 110 16.16 -17.13 -20.14
N VAL A 111 15.22 -17.54 -21.00
CA VAL A 111 14.03 -16.72 -21.31
C VAL A 111 13.18 -16.50 -20.06
N TYR A 112 12.93 -17.56 -19.28
CA TYR A 112 12.18 -17.44 -18.02
C TYR A 112 12.91 -16.57 -16.98
N GLN A 113 14.23 -16.69 -16.86
CA GLN A 113 15.04 -15.82 -16.01
C GLN A 113 14.95 -14.35 -16.44
N THR A 114 15.04 -14.07 -17.75
CA THR A 114 14.84 -12.71 -18.27
C THR A 114 13.47 -12.17 -17.87
N VAL A 115 12.40 -12.97 -17.98
CA VAL A 115 11.07 -12.55 -17.53
C VAL A 115 11.08 -12.17 -16.04
N LEU A 116 11.68 -12.99 -15.18
CA LEU A 116 11.77 -12.70 -13.74
C LEU A 116 12.63 -11.45 -13.43
N GLU A 117 13.69 -11.20 -14.19
CA GLU A 117 14.58 -10.03 -14.00
C GLU A 117 13.86 -8.71 -14.28
N TYR A 118 12.92 -8.68 -15.23
CA TYR A 118 12.16 -7.48 -15.57
C TYR A 118 10.82 -7.36 -14.83
N ALA A 119 10.40 -8.40 -14.12
CA ALA A 119 9.14 -8.40 -13.40
C ALA A 119 9.20 -7.52 -12.15
N GLU A 120 8.12 -6.79 -11.89
CA GLU A 120 7.98 -5.95 -10.70
C GLU A 120 7.57 -6.80 -9.49
N ILE A 121 8.54 -7.52 -8.91
CA ILE A 121 8.30 -8.36 -7.73
C ILE A 121 8.50 -7.53 -6.44
N PRO A 122 7.49 -7.47 -5.54
CA PRO A 122 7.60 -6.76 -4.27
C PRO A 122 8.76 -7.27 -3.41
N GLN A 123 9.43 -6.35 -2.73
CA GLN A 123 10.53 -6.68 -1.82
C GLN A 123 10.01 -6.99 -0.40
N VAL A 124 10.90 -7.48 0.47
CA VAL A 124 10.53 -7.79 1.86
C VAL A 124 10.07 -6.53 2.60
N GLU A 125 10.65 -5.39 2.28
CA GLU A 125 10.29 -4.07 2.82
C GLU A 125 8.86 -3.68 2.45
N ASP A 126 8.39 -4.02 1.23
CA ASP A 126 7.01 -3.78 0.81
C ASP A 126 6.03 -4.61 1.64
N LEU A 127 6.37 -5.87 1.91
CA LEU A 127 5.57 -6.76 2.75
C LEU A 127 5.52 -6.24 4.20
N GLN A 128 6.65 -5.81 4.75
CA GLN A 128 6.71 -5.21 6.09
C GLN A 128 5.88 -3.91 6.16
N GLY A 129 5.99 -3.06 5.15
CA GLY A 129 5.21 -1.83 5.02
C GLY A 129 3.71 -2.10 4.96
N ALA A 130 3.28 -3.09 4.17
CA ALA A 130 1.89 -3.53 4.09
C ALA A 130 1.37 -4.07 5.43
N ALA A 131 2.16 -4.91 6.11
CA ALA A 131 1.83 -5.44 7.43
C ALA A 131 1.69 -4.31 8.48
N LEU A 132 2.61 -3.35 8.48
CA LEU A 132 2.51 -2.15 9.32
C LEU A 132 1.27 -1.32 8.99
N GLY A 133 0.89 -1.23 7.72
CA GLY A 133 -0.37 -0.63 7.28
C GLY A 133 -1.59 -1.28 7.94
N LEU A 134 -1.65 -2.61 7.97
CA LEU A 134 -2.73 -3.36 8.66
C LEU A 134 -2.74 -3.09 10.17
N ILE A 135 -1.58 -3.06 10.80
CA ILE A 135 -1.45 -2.78 12.24
C ILE A 135 -1.89 -1.34 12.56
N ASN A 136 -1.54 -0.37 11.72
CA ASN A 136 -1.95 1.02 11.88
C ASN A 136 -3.47 1.19 11.72
N LEU A 137 -4.10 0.44 10.80
CA LEU A 137 -5.55 0.38 10.69
C LEU A 137 -6.18 -0.23 11.94
N GLN A 138 -5.57 -1.28 12.48
CA GLN A 138 -6.00 -1.94 13.70
C GLN A 138 -6.01 -0.96 14.89
N GLU A 139 -4.93 -0.20 15.07
CA GLU A 139 -4.79 0.79 16.12
C GLU A 139 -5.81 1.92 15.98
N LEU A 140 -5.84 2.58 14.82
CA LEU A 140 -6.62 3.79 14.62
C LEU A 140 -8.13 3.52 14.70
N TYR A 141 -8.59 2.42 14.09
CA TYR A 141 -10.00 2.04 14.07
C TYR A 141 -10.41 1.08 15.18
N LYS A 142 -9.51 0.77 16.13
CA LYS A 142 -9.75 -0.14 17.26
C LYS A 142 -10.29 -1.51 16.80
N LEU A 143 -9.70 -2.06 15.75
CA LEU A 143 -10.14 -3.30 15.13
C LEU A 143 -9.44 -4.51 15.74
N TYR A 144 -10.03 -5.68 15.56
CA TYR A 144 -9.36 -6.96 15.78
C TYR A 144 -8.99 -7.60 14.44
N PRO A 145 -8.05 -8.56 14.42
CA PRO A 145 -7.65 -9.26 13.20
C PRO A 145 -8.84 -9.80 12.39
N HIS A 146 -9.86 -10.34 13.05
CA HIS A 146 -11.07 -10.86 12.40
C HIS A 146 -11.94 -9.79 11.72
N ASN A 147 -11.87 -8.53 12.15
CA ASN A 147 -12.58 -7.43 11.48
C ASN A 147 -11.85 -7.05 10.19
N ILE A 148 -10.51 -7.02 10.24
CA ILE A 148 -9.64 -6.68 9.09
C ILE A 148 -9.72 -7.79 8.03
N THR A 149 -9.75 -9.06 8.45
CA THR A 149 -9.75 -10.22 7.54
C THR A 149 -11.14 -10.76 7.22
N LYS A 150 -12.19 -9.94 7.42
CA LYS A 150 -13.59 -10.36 7.25
C LYS A 150 -13.90 -10.82 5.82
N GLU A 151 -13.38 -10.11 4.82
CA GLU A 151 -13.62 -10.42 3.41
C GLU A 151 -12.59 -11.40 2.85
N THR A 152 -11.32 -11.19 3.23
CA THR A 152 -10.20 -12.04 2.80
C THR A 152 -9.46 -12.55 4.02
N SER A 153 -9.47 -13.86 4.22
CA SER A 153 -8.80 -14.49 5.35
C SER A 153 -7.32 -14.70 5.09
N LEU A 154 -6.48 -14.31 6.04
CA LEU A 154 -5.06 -14.72 6.06
C LEU A 154 -4.91 -16.15 6.60
N ASN A 155 -4.00 -16.92 6.00
CA ASN A 155 -3.56 -18.20 6.55
C ASN A 155 -2.66 -18.03 7.78
N ALA A 156 -2.28 -19.12 8.44
CA ALA A 156 -1.47 -19.06 9.66
C ALA A 156 -0.12 -18.35 9.47
N ALA A 157 0.61 -18.65 8.38
CA ALA A 157 1.93 -18.06 8.11
C ALA A 157 1.82 -16.55 7.81
N GLN A 158 0.83 -16.15 7.03
CA GLN A 158 0.56 -14.74 6.72
C GLN A 158 0.18 -13.95 7.98
N ALA A 159 -0.70 -14.51 8.82
CA ALA A 159 -1.08 -13.87 10.09
C ALA A 159 0.08 -13.80 11.08
N TYR A 160 0.92 -14.85 11.13
CA TYR A 160 2.14 -14.86 11.91
C TYR A 160 3.09 -13.74 11.47
N PHE A 161 3.27 -13.53 10.17
CA PHE A 161 4.12 -12.46 9.65
C PHE A 161 3.64 -11.07 10.10
N VAL A 162 2.33 -10.78 10.07
CA VAL A 162 1.78 -9.52 10.60
C VAL A 162 2.07 -9.40 12.10
N GLY A 163 1.88 -10.48 12.87
CA GLY A 163 2.21 -10.51 14.29
C GLY A 163 3.69 -10.27 14.57
N PHE A 164 4.57 -10.84 13.76
CA PHE A 164 6.02 -10.67 13.86
C PHE A 164 6.46 -9.24 13.57
N VAL A 165 5.90 -8.60 12.55
CA VAL A 165 6.13 -7.17 12.29
C VAL A 165 5.65 -6.31 13.46
N ALA A 166 4.46 -6.58 14.01
CA ALA A 166 3.96 -5.86 15.18
C ALA A 166 4.87 -6.05 16.41
N TYR A 167 5.40 -7.26 16.61
CA TYR A 167 6.31 -7.59 17.70
C TYR A 167 7.61 -6.78 17.59
N ASN A 168 8.21 -6.72 16.40
CA ASN A 168 9.44 -5.96 16.16
C ASN A 168 9.27 -4.44 16.32
N GLU A 169 8.06 -3.92 16.06
CA GLU A 169 7.69 -2.52 16.34
C GLU A 169 7.28 -2.28 17.80
N ASN A 170 7.50 -3.25 18.71
CA ASN A 170 7.13 -3.23 20.14
C ASN A 170 5.63 -3.06 20.40
N LYS A 171 4.77 -3.39 19.41
CA LYS A 171 3.31 -3.35 19.51
C LYS A 171 2.78 -4.68 20.05
N PHE A 172 3.26 -5.07 21.23
CA PHE A 172 3.08 -6.42 21.78
C PHE A 172 1.61 -6.88 21.91
N GLN A 173 0.68 -5.97 22.21
CA GLN A 173 -0.75 -6.31 22.25
C GLN A 173 -1.28 -6.69 20.85
N HIS A 174 -0.94 -5.93 19.82
CA HIS A 174 -1.33 -6.22 18.45
C HIS A 174 -0.65 -7.50 17.95
N ALA A 175 0.64 -7.66 18.25
CA ALA A 175 1.39 -8.88 17.97
C ALA A 175 0.69 -10.12 18.54
N PHE A 176 0.33 -10.07 19.83
CA PHE A 176 -0.40 -11.13 20.50
C PHE A 176 -1.73 -11.49 19.81
N LEU A 177 -2.52 -10.49 19.42
CA LEU A 177 -3.78 -10.73 18.72
C LEU A 177 -3.57 -11.42 17.36
N TRP A 178 -2.54 -11.03 16.60
CA TRP A 178 -2.21 -11.67 15.32
C TRP A 178 -1.65 -13.08 15.49
N PHE A 179 -0.79 -13.32 16.49
CA PHE A 179 -0.32 -14.67 16.81
C PHE A 179 -1.47 -15.57 17.28
N LEU A 180 -2.42 -15.04 18.03
CA LEU A 180 -3.60 -15.79 18.46
C LEU A 180 -4.50 -16.14 17.27
N TYR A 181 -4.69 -15.18 16.35
CA TYR A 181 -5.41 -15.39 15.10
C TYR A 181 -4.72 -16.44 14.20
N SER A 182 -3.38 -16.44 14.17
CA SER A 182 -2.55 -17.42 13.46
C SER A 182 -2.67 -18.81 14.07
N LEU A 183 -2.59 -18.92 15.40
CA LEU A 183 -2.73 -20.18 16.15
C LEU A 183 -4.07 -20.87 15.86
N GLY A 184 -5.16 -20.09 15.79
CA GLY A 184 -6.49 -20.60 15.44
C GLY A 184 -6.63 -21.10 14.00
N ARG A 185 -5.60 -20.95 13.15
CA ARG A 185 -5.60 -21.32 11.72
C ARG A 185 -4.47 -22.28 11.34
N LEU A 186 -3.76 -22.83 12.32
CA LEU A 186 -2.74 -23.83 12.05
C LEU A 186 -3.35 -25.05 11.34
N THR A 187 -2.63 -25.52 10.32
CA THR A 187 -2.91 -26.74 9.58
C THR A 187 -1.65 -27.60 9.52
N GLN A 188 -1.78 -28.87 9.16
CA GLN A 188 -0.62 -29.77 8.99
C GLN A 188 0.39 -29.32 7.92
N TYR A 189 0.00 -28.40 7.04
CA TYR A 189 0.84 -27.84 5.97
C TYR A 189 1.38 -26.44 6.32
N SER A 190 1.12 -25.95 7.52
CA SER A 190 1.61 -24.64 7.96
C SER A 190 3.13 -24.70 8.15
N THR A 191 3.83 -23.68 7.64
CA THR A 191 5.28 -23.52 7.83
C THR A 191 5.62 -23.09 9.26
N VAL A 192 4.71 -22.35 9.90
CA VAL A 192 4.82 -21.91 11.29
C VAL A 192 4.32 -23.00 12.22
N THR A 193 5.05 -23.25 13.30
CA THR A 193 4.75 -24.29 14.27
C THR A 193 3.95 -23.78 15.47
N GLU A 194 3.22 -24.69 16.13
CA GLU A 194 2.55 -24.37 17.39
C GLU A 194 3.55 -23.90 18.47
N LYS A 195 4.73 -24.53 18.54
CA LYS A 195 5.77 -24.16 19.51
C LYS A 195 6.22 -22.71 19.35
N GLU A 196 6.48 -22.28 18.12
CA GLU A 196 6.88 -20.89 17.81
C GLU A 196 5.79 -19.90 18.20
N LEU A 197 4.52 -20.16 17.85
CA LEU A 197 3.41 -19.28 18.20
C LEU A 197 3.19 -19.16 19.70
N LEU A 198 3.29 -20.27 20.43
CA LEU A 198 3.15 -20.26 21.89
C LEU A 198 4.26 -19.46 22.57
N HIS A 199 5.49 -19.52 22.05
CA HIS A 199 6.59 -18.69 22.53
C HIS A 199 6.26 -17.20 22.38
N TYR A 200 5.91 -16.75 21.18
CA TYR A 200 5.58 -15.34 20.95
C TYR A 200 4.31 -14.87 21.67
N LEU A 201 3.30 -15.73 21.83
CA LEU A 201 2.10 -15.42 22.59
C LEU A 201 2.40 -15.22 24.07
N SER A 202 3.21 -16.11 24.64
CA SER A 202 3.67 -16.02 26.02
C SER A 202 4.46 -14.74 26.25
N ASP A 203 5.44 -14.49 25.40
CA ASP A 203 6.36 -13.36 25.54
C ASP A 203 5.67 -12.01 25.29
N SER A 204 4.85 -11.91 24.24
CA SER A 204 4.04 -10.71 23.99
C SER A 204 3.11 -10.39 25.18
N ALA A 205 2.47 -11.41 25.76
CA ALA A 205 1.60 -11.26 26.94
C ALA A 205 2.35 -10.74 28.17
N TYR A 206 3.59 -11.19 28.36
CA TYR A 206 4.45 -10.66 29.40
C TYR A 206 4.75 -9.18 29.17
N HIS A 207 5.13 -8.80 27.94
CA HIS A 207 5.49 -7.42 27.60
C HIS A 207 4.35 -6.41 27.77
N PHE A 208 3.10 -6.77 27.42
CA PHE A 208 1.95 -5.88 27.70
C PHE A 208 1.39 -6.01 29.12
N GLY A 209 1.99 -6.85 29.96
CA GLY A 209 1.74 -6.90 31.41
C GLY A 209 0.67 -7.89 31.87
N SER A 210 0.20 -8.80 31.02
CA SER A 210 -0.76 -9.84 31.39
C SER A 210 -0.04 -11.13 31.80
N LEU A 211 0.46 -11.15 33.04
CA LEU A 211 1.15 -12.31 33.61
C LEU A 211 0.31 -13.60 33.64
N PRO A 212 -1.00 -13.59 33.94
CA PRO A 212 -1.80 -14.82 33.88
C PRO A 212 -1.81 -15.47 32.49
N VAL A 213 -1.82 -14.65 31.44
CA VAL A 213 -1.85 -15.11 30.05
C VAL A 213 -0.48 -15.57 29.59
N ALA A 214 0.57 -14.85 29.96
CA ALA A 214 1.95 -15.28 29.73
C ALA A 214 2.21 -16.66 30.35
N ILE A 215 1.80 -16.86 31.61
CA ILE A 215 1.91 -18.16 32.31
C ILE A 215 1.11 -19.24 31.58
N TYR A 216 -0.10 -18.94 31.11
CA TYR A 216 -0.94 -19.92 30.40
C TYR A 216 -0.25 -20.45 29.13
N PHE A 217 0.24 -19.56 28.27
CA PHE A 217 0.91 -19.98 27.03
C PHE A 217 2.29 -20.61 27.28
N SER A 218 3.06 -20.08 28.24
CA SER A 218 4.33 -20.66 28.66
C SER A 218 4.15 -22.07 29.23
N GLN A 219 3.11 -22.31 30.03
CA GLN A 219 2.78 -23.65 30.54
C GLN A 219 2.40 -24.61 29.40
N ARG A 220 1.61 -24.15 28.42
CA ARG A 220 1.25 -24.97 27.26
C ARG A 220 2.50 -25.32 26.43
N LEU A 221 3.41 -24.36 26.24
CA LEU A 221 4.68 -24.60 25.57
C LEU A 221 5.55 -25.62 26.33
N PHE A 222 5.66 -25.47 27.65
CA PHE A 222 6.40 -26.41 28.51
C PHE A 222 5.81 -27.82 28.45
N ASN A 223 4.50 -27.97 28.38
CA ASN A 223 3.86 -29.29 28.25
C ASN A 223 4.18 -29.97 26.91
N LEU A 224 4.44 -29.20 25.84
CA LEU A 224 4.87 -29.73 24.54
C LEU A 224 6.36 -30.07 24.50
N ASP A 225 7.17 -29.44 25.36
CA ASP A 225 8.62 -29.64 25.43
C ASP A 225 9.14 -29.52 26.88
N PRO A 226 8.90 -30.54 27.73
CA PRO A 226 9.26 -30.48 29.15
C PRO A 226 10.78 -30.43 29.39
N THR A 227 11.57 -30.78 28.37
CA THR A 227 13.04 -30.77 28.39
C THR A 227 13.64 -29.39 28.13
N ASN A 228 12.84 -28.42 27.66
CA ASN A 228 13.33 -27.09 27.37
C ASN A 228 13.53 -26.29 28.68
N GLU A 229 14.78 -26.16 29.11
CA GLU A 229 15.16 -25.43 30.32
C GLU A 229 14.83 -23.94 30.24
N GLU A 230 14.94 -23.32 29.06
CA GLU A 230 14.66 -21.90 28.86
C GLU A 230 13.19 -21.58 29.16
N VAL A 231 12.26 -22.38 28.63
CA VAL A 231 10.82 -22.23 28.88
C VAL A 231 10.50 -22.43 30.37
N LYS A 232 11.17 -23.37 31.03
CA LYS A 232 11.00 -23.62 32.46
C LYS A 232 11.42 -22.39 33.29
N VAL A 233 12.60 -21.83 33.00
CA VAL A 233 13.11 -20.63 33.69
C VAL A 233 12.18 -19.44 33.46
N GLN A 234 11.71 -19.24 32.23
CA GLN A 234 10.75 -18.18 31.87
C GLN A 234 9.42 -18.33 32.63
N LEU A 235 8.86 -19.55 32.68
CA LEU A 235 7.63 -19.85 33.40
C LEU A 235 7.74 -19.57 34.91
N ASP A 236 8.85 -19.99 35.52
CA ASP A 236 9.10 -19.77 36.94
C ASP A 236 9.30 -18.28 37.25
N LEU A 237 9.96 -17.52 36.36
CA LEU A 237 10.05 -16.07 36.44
C LEU A 237 8.66 -15.42 36.41
N TYR A 238 7.80 -15.79 35.46
CA TYR A 238 6.45 -15.21 35.36
C TYR A 238 5.59 -15.52 36.60
N ARG A 239 5.69 -16.72 37.14
CA ARG A 239 5.01 -17.11 38.40
C ARG A 239 5.52 -16.29 39.58
N PHE A 240 6.84 -16.10 39.69
CA PHE A 240 7.46 -15.29 40.73
C PHE A 240 7.00 -13.83 40.65
N LEU A 241 7.04 -13.22 39.44
CA LEU A 241 6.59 -11.84 39.23
C LEU A 241 5.10 -11.65 39.52
N ARG A 242 4.27 -12.65 39.22
CA ARG A 242 2.83 -12.61 39.53
C ARG A 242 2.56 -12.57 41.03
N TYR A 243 3.39 -13.23 41.84
CA TYR A 243 3.28 -13.19 43.29
C TYR A 243 3.59 -11.80 43.87
N GLN A 244 4.46 -11.03 43.21
CA GLN A 244 4.86 -9.69 43.67
C GLN A 244 3.93 -8.54 43.23
N LYS A 245 3.20 -8.69 42.12
CA LYS A 245 2.33 -7.63 41.57
C LYS A 245 0.87 -7.78 42.03
N THR A 246 0.28 -6.67 42.51
CA THR A 246 -1.13 -6.60 42.94
C THR A 246 -2.11 -6.23 41.82
N SER A 247 -1.63 -5.67 40.70
CA SER A 247 -2.44 -5.24 39.56
C SER A 247 -2.14 -6.09 38.33
N ASN A 248 -3.17 -6.73 37.78
CA ASN A 248 -3.11 -7.42 36.49
C ASN A 248 -3.91 -6.59 35.48
N LYS A 249 -3.24 -6.06 34.45
CA LYS A 249 -3.96 -5.47 33.33
C LYS A 249 -4.68 -6.60 32.57
N ASP A 250 -5.97 -6.40 32.28
CA ASP A 250 -6.74 -7.33 31.45
C ASP A 250 -6.21 -7.28 30.01
N ILE A 251 -6.25 -8.41 29.29
CA ILE A 251 -6.01 -8.49 27.84
C ILE A 251 -6.84 -7.44 27.10
N PHE A 252 -8.05 -7.17 27.62
CA PHE A 252 -9.01 -6.22 27.06
C PHE A 252 -8.92 -4.81 27.63
N THR A 253 -7.92 -4.48 28.47
CA THR A 253 -7.52 -3.08 28.68
C THR A 253 -6.75 -2.57 27.46
N LEU A 254 -7.43 -2.69 26.32
CA LEU A 254 -7.12 -2.13 25.03
C LEU A 254 -7.62 -0.69 25.07
N ILE A 255 -6.89 0.20 24.41
CA ILE A 255 -7.18 1.63 24.25
C ILE A 255 -6.70 2.43 25.45
N ASN A 256 -5.49 2.97 25.31
CA ASN A 256 -5.06 4.14 26.07
C ASN A 256 -6.19 5.18 26.07
N GLU A 257 -6.55 5.72 27.23
CA GLU A 257 -7.56 6.78 27.41
C GLU A 257 -7.20 8.10 26.70
N SER A 258 -6.07 8.17 25.99
CA SER A 258 -5.75 9.29 25.10
C SER A 258 -6.58 9.21 23.83
N SER A 259 -7.86 9.57 23.91
CA SER A 259 -8.67 9.87 22.74
C SER A 259 -8.11 11.12 22.07
N ASN A 260 -7.12 10.94 21.20
CA ASN A 260 -6.68 11.97 20.28
C ASN A 260 -7.87 12.32 19.37
N SER A 261 -8.24 13.62 19.30
CA SER A 261 -9.40 14.08 18.50
C SER A 261 -9.29 13.66 17.04
N TYR A 262 -8.07 13.58 16.50
CA TYR A 262 -7.78 13.04 15.17
C TYR A 262 -8.34 11.63 14.98
N GLU A 263 -8.00 10.70 15.87
CA GLU A 263 -8.42 9.31 15.71
C GLU A 263 -9.92 9.15 15.95
N ALA A 264 -10.47 9.91 16.91
CA ALA A 264 -11.90 9.88 17.19
C ALA A 264 -12.73 10.37 16.00
N LEU A 265 -12.27 11.41 15.30
CA LEU A 265 -12.87 11.88 14.04
C LEU A 265 -12.76 10.85 12.93
N CYS A 266 -11.59 10.20 12.77
CA CYS A 266 -11.44 9.15 11.78
C CYS A 266 -12.38 7.96 12.03
N ARG A 267 -12.63 7.62 13.30
CA ARG A 267 -13.59 6.59 13.70
C ARG A 267 -15.06 7.02 13.59
N GLY A 268 -15.32 8.32 13.43
CA GLY A 268 -16.68 8.88 13.50
C GLY A 268 -17.29 8.85 14.91
N GLU A 269 -16.45 8.80 15.96
CA GLU A 269 -16.88 8.87 17.36
C GLU A 269 -17.25 10.31 17.79
N VAL A 270 -16.62 11.30 17.16
CA VAL A 270 -16.84 12.72 17.38
C VAL A 270 -17.46 13.28 16.12
N ASP A 271 -18.66 13.84 16.23
CA ASP A 271 -19.27 14.64 15.19
C ASP A 271 -19.81 15.90 15.84
N GLU A 272 -19.03 16.98 15.78
CA GLU A 272 -19.48 18.30 16.24
C GLU A 272 -20.51 18.93 15.28
N SER A 273 -20.93 18.21 14.23
CA SER A 273 -22.18 18.48 13.52
C SER A 273 -23.38 18.13 14.40
N THR A 274 -23.61 18.97 15.42
CA THR A 274 -24.87 18.96 16.16
C THR A 274 -26.04 19.01 15.17
N SER A 275 -27.20 18.44 15.53
CA SER A 275 -28.42 18.49 14.69
C SER A 275 -28.81 19.92 14.29
N LYS A 276 -28.49 20.94 15.10
CA LYS A 276 -28.63 22.36 14.75
C LYS A 276 -27.70 22.81 13.61
N ARG A 277 -26.51 22.21 13.51
CA ARG A 277 -25.51 22.51 12.48
C ARG A 277 -25.85 21.88 11.14
N GLN A 278 -26.32 20.63 11.13
CA GLN A 278 -26.84 20.00 9.90
C GLN A 278 -28.00 20.80 9.29
N MET A 279 -28.81 21.46 10.14
CA MET A 279 -29.85 22.40 9.72
C MET A 279 -29.31 23.76 9.23
N ALA A 280 -28.04 24.09 9.51
CA ALA A 280 -27.37 25.33 9.10
C ALA A 280 -26.46 25.16 7.87
N LEU A 281 -26.28 23.93 7.36
CA LEU A 281 -25.55 23.67 6.11
C LEU A 281 -26.21 24.44 4.96
N SER A 282 -25.49 25.42 4.43
CA SER A 282 -25.96 26.28 3.35
C SER A 282 -25.37 25.81 2.02
N CYS A 283 -26.20 25.18 1.20
CA CYS A 283 -25.88 24.90 -0.20
C CYS A 283 -26.34 26.06 -1.09
N ARG A 284 -25.49 26.49 -2.03
CA ARG A 284 -25.80 27.56 -2.98
C ARG A 284 -25.12 27.38 -4.32
N TYR A 285 -25.68 28.02 -5.33
CA TYR A 285 -25.01 28.24 -6.60
C TYR A 285 -24.15 29.51 -6.49
N SER A 286 -22.83 29.34 -6.51
CA SER A 286 -21.85 30.40 -6.32
C SER A 286 -21.29 30.86 -7.66
N THR A 287 -21.20 32.17 -7.86
CA THR A 287 -20.62 32.78 -9.06
C THR A 287 -19.14 33.13 -8.88
N GLY A 288 -18.48 32.65 -7.81
CA GLY A 288 -17.07 32.93 -7.52
C GLY A 288 -16.78 34.43 -7.40
N GLY A 289 -17.64 35.16 -6.68
CA GLY A 289 -17.51 36.61 -6.53
C GLY A 289 -17.87 37.42 -7.79
N GLY A 290 -18.74 36.90 -8.66
CA GLY A 290 -19.13 37.57 -9.90
C GLY A 290 -18.20 37.28 -11.08
N ASN A 291 -17.52 36.14 -11.09
CA ASN A 291 -16.72 35.70 -12.23
C ASN A 291 -17.61 35.54 -13.48
N PRO A 292 -17.28 36.19 -14.62
CA PRO A 292 -18.14 36.16 -15.82
C PRO A 292 -18.46 34.75 -16.34
N ARG A 293 -17.55 33.78 -16.17
CA ARG A 293 -17.80 32.39 -16.60
C ARG A 293 -18.78 31.70 -15.66
N LEU A 294 -18.66 31.93 -14.35
CA LEU A 294 -19.52 31.31 -13.34
C LEU A 294 -20.87 32.01 -13.22
N MET A 295 -21.08 33.17 -13.83
CA MET A 295 -22.43 33.74 -14.00
C MET A 295 -23.32 32.87 -14.90
N TYR A 296 -22.74 32.23 -15.93
CA TYR A 296 -23.48 31.33 -16.83
C TYR A 296 -23.49 29.88 -16.35
N ALA A 297 -22.46 29.46 -15.62
CA ALA A 297 -22.35 28.12 -15.04
C ALA A 297 -21.89 28.21 -13.58
N PRO A 298 -22.79 28.58 -12.64
CA PRO A 298 -22.46 28.68 -11.23
C PRO A 298 -22.00 27.34 -10.65
N VAL A 299 -21.04 27.38 -9.72
CA VAL A 299 -20.57 26.18 -9.02
C VAL A 299 -21.47 25.84 -7.85
N LYS A 300 -21.63 24.54 -7.59
CA LYS A 300 -22.36 24.03 -6.42
C LYS A 300 -21.45 24.15 -5.21
N GLU A 301 -21.79 25.06 -4.31
CA GLU A 301 -21.02 25.36 -3.09
C GLU A 301 -21.80 24.92 -1.86
N GLU A 302 -21.14 24.25 -0.93
CA GLU A 302 -21.64 23.83 0.37
C GLU A 302 -20.68 24.32 1.46
N VAL A 303 -21.21 25.01 2.47
CA VAL A 303 -20.41 25.43 3.62
C VAL A 303 -20.38 24.28 4.63
N GLU A 304 -19.21 23.66 4.79
CA GLU A 304 -18.99 22.55 5.73
C GLU A 304 -18.68 23.08 7.14
N TRP A 305 -17.98 24.23 7.22
CA TRP A 305 -17.65 24.88 8.48
C TRP A 305 -17.50 26.39 8.32
N ASP A 306 -17.85 27.14 9.36
CA ASP A 306 -17.88 28.61 9.34
C ASP A 306 -16.51 29.21 9.67
N GLU A 307 -15.87 28.76 10.76
CA GLU A 307 -14.58 29.28 11.25
C GLU A 307 -13.66 28.16 11.77
N PRO A 308 -12.58 27.79 11.04
CA PRO A 308 -12.14 28.35 9.77
C PRO A 308 -13.15 28.01 8.67
N ARG A 309 -13.28 28.90 7.68
CA ARG A 309 -14.27 28.67 6.62
C ARG A 309 -13.83 27.50 5.74
N ILE A 310 -14.55 26.39 5.83
CA ILE A 310 -14.33 25.19 5.02
C ILE A 310 -15.49 25.07 4.04
N ILE A 311 -15.17 25.04 2.76
CA ILE A 311 -16.15 25.01 1.68
C ILE A 311 -15.94 23.75 0.85
N ARG A 312 -17.02 23.00 0.61
CA ARG A 312 -17.04 21.95 -0.41
C ARG A 312 -17.64 22.48 -1.70
N TYR A 313 -16.96 22.23 -2.80
CA TYR A 313 -17.51 22.40 -4.14
C TYR A 313 -17.83 21.04 -4.76
N HIS A 314 -19.03 20.88 -5.30
CA HIS A 314 -19.46 19.64 -5.96
C HIS A 314 -19.29 19.72 -7.47
N ASP A 315 -19.01 18.57 -8.09
CA ASP A 315 -18.93 18.40 -9.54
C ASP A 315 -17.96 19.38 -10.22
N ILE A 316 -16.82 19.65 -9.58
CA ILE A 316 -15.81 20.59 -10.09
C ILE A 316 -14.85 19.99 -11.10
N ILE A 317 -14.78 18.67 -11.19
CA ILE A 317 -13.97 17.95 -12.18
C ILE A 317 -14.75 16.75 -12.69
N SER A 318 -14.68 16.52 -14.00
CA SER A 318 -15.37 15.39 -14.63
C SER A 318 -14.58 14.09 -14.50
N ASP A 319 -15.28 12.95 -14.56
CA ASP A 319 -14.68 11.61 -14.57
C ASP A 319 -13.60 11.46 -15.65
N ARG A 320 -13.84 12.05 -16.83
CA ARG A 320 -12.86 12.04 -17.93
C ARG A 320 -11.58 12.80 -17.59
N GLU A 321 -11.70 13.96 -16.95
CA GLU A 321 -10.53 14.73 -16.51
C GLU A 321 -9.79 13.98 -15.39
N ILE A 322 -10.53 13.39 -14.44
CA ILE A 322 -9.96 12.55 -13.37
C ILE A 322 -9.12 11.42 -13.97
N GLU A 323 -9.65 10.66 -14.93
CA GLU A 323 -8.92 9.54 -15.51
C GLU A 323 -7.70 9.98 -16.33
N ILE A 324 -7.77 11.13 -17.01
CA ILE A 324 -6.59 11.70 -17.67
C ILE A 324 -5.52 12.06 -16.63
N LEU A 325 -5.90 12.71 -15.52
CA LEU A 325 -4.95 13.07 -14.46
C LEU A 325 -4.34 11.82 -13.82
N LYS A 326 -5.11 10.76 -13.54
CA LYS A 326 -4.57 9.49 -13.04
C LYS A 326 -3.60 8.86 -14.04
N ASN A 327 -3.97 8.76 -15.31
CA ASN A 327 -3.14 8.14 -16.35
C ASN A 327 -1.78 8.81 -16.53
N ILE A 328 -1.74 10.15 -16.57
CA ILE A 328 -0.46 10.87 -16.69
C ILE A 328 0.35 10.83 -15.38
N SER A 329 -0.30 10.60 -14.24
CA SER A 329 0.37 10.55 -12.94
C SER A 329 0.99 9.19 -12.64
N ARG A 330 0.32 8.08 -12.99
CA ARG A 330 0.75 6.69 -12.73
C ARG A 330 2.25 6.43 -12.97
N PRO A 331 2.82 6.72 -14.15
CA PRO A 331 4.23 6.42 -14.42
C PRO A 331 5.21 7.32 -13.65
N LEU A 332 4.72 8.43 -13.08
CA LEU A 332 5.52 9.43 -12.38
C LEU A 332 5.35 9.37 -10.85
N LEU A 333 4.44 8.52 -10.35
CA LEU A 333 4.18 8.38 -8.92
C LEU A 333 5.42 7.84 -8.20
N SER A 334 5.93 8.65 -7.28
CA SER A 334 7.02 8.30 -6.37
C SER A 334 6.59 8.52 -4.92
N ARG A 335 7.36 7.96 -3.99
CA ARG A 335 7.09 8.08 -2.55
C ARG A 335 6.90 9.55 -2.16
N SER A 336 5.77 9.86 -1.53
CA SER A 336 5.49 11.24 -1.12
C SER A 336 6.48 11.72 -0.07
N VAL A 337 7.00 12.93 -0.29
CA VAL A 337 7.96 13.59 0.58
C VAL A 337 7.24 14.65 1.42
N THR A 338 7.55 14.71 2.71
CA THR A 338 7.19 15.84 3.58
C THR A 338 8.30 16.89 3.58
N LYS A 339 8.09 18.09 4.12
CA LYS A 339 9.16 19.12 4.19
C LYS A 339 10.46 18.62 4.85
N GLY A 340 10.41 17.57 5.69
CA GLY A 340 11.57 16.92 6.31
C GLY A 340 12.08 15.64 5.61
N GLY A 341 11.60 15.31 4.40
CA GLY A 341 11.96 14.09 3.68
C GLY A 341 10.86 13.02 3.68
N ILE A 342 11.24 11.80 3.26
CA ILE A 342 10.36 10.62 3.35
C ILE A 342 10.12 10.33 4.84
N SER A 343 8.84 10.25 5.25
CA SER A 343 8.47 10.04 6.66
C SER A 343 7.50 8.86 6.82
N LYS A 344 7.48 8.28 8.02
CA LYS A 344 6.45 7.29 8.42
C LYS A 344 5.07 7.94 8.60
N ASN A 345 5.02 9.27 8.75
CA ASN A 345 3.83 10.05 9.08
C ASN A 345 2.95 10.34 7.86
N ARG A 346 3.50 10.18 6.65
CA ARG A 346 2.76 10.25 5.38
C ARG A 346 3.00 9.00 4.56
N THR A 347 1.95 8.22 4.35
CA THR A 347 2.01 7.00 3.54
C THR A 347 1.17 7.13 2.27
N SER A 348 1.78 7.73 1.25
CA SER A 348 1.22 7.92 -0.08
C SER A 348 2.32 7.96 -1.14
N GLN A 349 1.91 7.91 -2.41
CA GLN A 349 2.73 8.33 -3.54
C GLN A 349 2.16 9.59 -4.17
N SER A 350 3.02 10.44 -4.72
CA SER A 350 2.61 11.71 -5.31
C SER A 350 3.48 12.13 -6.49
N VAL A 351 2.93 12.99 -7.32
CA VAL A 351 3.63 13.69 -8.40
C VAL A 351 3.09 15.11 -8.53
N PHE A 352 3.97 16.05 -8.86
CA PHE A 352 3.57 17.40 -9.28
C PHE A 352 3.47 17.43 -10.79
N LEU A 353 2.29 17.82 -11.30
CA LEU A 353 2.03 17.87 -12.74
C LEU A 353 2.35 19.26 -13.31
N GLU A 354 3.20 19.26 -14.34
CA GLU A 354 3.55 20.44 -15.12
C GLU A 354 2.33 21.05 -15.83
N GLU A 355 2.36 22.38 -16.00
CA GLU A 355 1.23 23.12 -16.58
C GLU A 355 1.07 22.95 -18.10
N GLY A 356 2.02 22.28 -18.77
CA GLY A 356 1.95 21.99 -20.21
C GLY A 356 0.78 21.09 -20.63
N ASN A 357 0.15 20.38 -19.68
CA ASN A 357 -1.01 19.55 -19.95
C ASN A 357 -2.31 20.39 -19.98
N THR A 358 -3.08 20.28 -21.07
CA THR A 358 -4.31 21.06 -21.27
C THR A 358 -5.39 20.79 -20.21
N VAL A 359 -5.43 19.60 -19.61
CA VAL A 359 -6.36 19.28 -18.51
C VAL A 359 -5.92 19.99 -17.23
N VAL A 360 -4.64 19.95 -16.89
CA VAL A 360 -4.08 20.64 -15.71
C VAL A 360 -4.33 22.14 -15.81
N ALA A 361 -4.05 22.76 -16.95
CA ALA A 361 -4.31 24.18 -17.18
C ALA A 361 -5.80 24.54 -17.01
N ARG A 362 -6.72 23.71 -17.51
CA ARG A 362 -8.17 23.92 -17.33
C ARG A 362 -8.59 23.80 -15.87
N VAL A 363 -8.03 22.85 -15.12
CA VAL A 363 -8.28 22.70 -13.68
C VAL A 363 -7.77 23.92 -12.92
N ASN A 364 -6.53 24.38 -13.16
CA ASN A 364 -5.98 25.59 -12.54
C ASN A 364 -6.85 26.83 -12.83
N GLN A 365 -7.26 27.02 -14.08
CA GLN A 365 -8.13 28.12 -14.47
C GLN A 365 -9.50 28.05 -13.76
N ARG A 366 -10.04 26.84 -13.55
CA ARG A 366 -11.30 26.63 -12.83
C ARG A 366 -11.15 26.98 -11.34
N ILE A 367 -10.05 26.54 -10.70
CA ILE A 367 -9.73 26.91 -9.32
C ILE A 367 -9.65 28.43 -9.19
N ALA A 368 -8.94 29.11 -10.10
CA ALA A 368 -8.87 30.58 -10.12
C ALA A 368 -10.24 31.26 -10.23
N ASN A 369 -11.13 30.74 -11.08
CA ASN A 369 -12.46 31.31 -11.25
C ASN A 369 -13.33 31.13 -10.00
N ILE A 370 -13.19 30.00 -9.30
CA ILE A 370 -13.98 29.66 -8.11
C ILE A 370 -13.50 30.46 -6.90
N THR A 371 -12.20 30.50 -6.66
CA THR A 371 -11.62 31.11 -5.45
C THR A 371 -11.39 32.61 -5.59
N GLY A 372 -11.33 33.12 -6.82
CA GLY A 372 -10.92 34.50 -7.11
C GLY A 372 -9.42 34.77 -6.95
N LEU A 373 -8.63 33.78 -6.52
CA LEU A 373 -7.19 33.90 -6.29
C LEU A 373 -6.41 33.73 -7.60
N SER A 374 -5.26 34.40 -7.70
CA SER A 374 -4.30 34.19 -8.80
C SER A 374 -3.64 32.81 -8.65
N MET A 375 -3.38 32.15 -9.79
CA MET A 375 -2.63 30.88 -9.83
C MET A 375 -1.17 31.07 -10.21
N GLU A 376 -0.73 32.31 -10.50
CA GLU A 376 0.63 32.60 -10.99
C GLU A 376 1.72 32.20 -9.99
N SER A 377 1.47 32.39 -8.69
CA SER A 377 2.36 32.00 -7.60
C SER A 377 2.02 30.63 -7.01
N ALA A 378 0.98 29.94 -7.51
CA ALA A 378 0.51 28.70 -6.93
C ALA A 378 1.41 27.52 -7.34
N GLU A 379 1.58 26.55 -6.44
CA GLU A 379 2.37 25.34 -6.74
C GLU A 379 1.72 24.52 -7.87
N HIS A 380 2.52 23.68 -8.53
CA HIS A 380 1.99 22.71 -9.49
C HIS A 380 0.92 21.80 -8.87
N LEU A 381 0.00 21.29 -9.70
CA LEU A 381 -1.07 20.42 -9.21
C LEU A 381 -0.47 19.10 -8.70
N GLN A 382 -0.58 18.82 -7.40
CA GLN A 382 -0.04 17.61 -6.80
C GLN A 382 -1.07 16.49 -6.80
N VAL A 383 -0.88 15.48 -7.65
CA VAL A 383 -1.71 14.27 -7.64
C VAL A 383 -1.13 13.24 -6.67
N GLN A 384 -1.98 12.56 -5.92
CA GLN A 384 -1.59 11.61 -4.88
C GLN A 384 -2.48 10.36 -4.87
N ASN A 385 -1.86 9.21 -4.57
CA ASN A 385 -2.53 7.95 -4.28
C ASN A 385 -2.11 7.41 -2.90
N TYR A 386 -3.04 6.82 -2.17
CA TYR A 386 -2.79 6.23 -0.85
C TYR A 386 -2.73 4.70 -0.93
N GLY A 387 -1.73 4.13 -0.26
CA GLY A 387 -1.48 2.70 -0.12
C GLY A 387 -2.25 2.03 1.02
N ILE A 388 -1.84 0.81 1.37
CA ILE A 388 -2.44 0.05 2.48
C ILE A 388 -2.23 0.78 3.80
N GLY A 389 -3.33 1.15 4.47
CA GLY A 389 -3.27 1.97 5.68
C GLY A 389 -2.69 3.38 5.44
N GLY A 390 -2.63 3.81 4.17
CA GLY A 390 -2.07 5.08 3.76
C GLY A 390 -2.79 6.25 4.43
N ARG A 391 -2.02 7.13 5.08
CA ARG A 391 -2.53 8.26 5.86
C ARG A 391 -1.63 9.47 5.73
N TYR A 392 -2.11 10.60 6.22
CA TYR A 392 -1.29 11.77 6.49
C TYR A 392 -1.66 12.25 7.90
N GLU A 393 -0.70 12.19 8.82
CA GLU A 393 -0.88 12.67 10.19
C GLU A 393 -1.23 14.16 10.25
N PRO A 394 -1.80 14.65 11.38
CA PRO A 394 -2.14 16.06 11.55
C PRO A 394 -0.98 17.01 11.24
N HIS A 395 -1.25 17.99 10.37
CA HIS A 395 -0.29 18.99 9.92
C HIS A 395 -0.97 20.30 9.52
N TYR A 396 -0.15 21.31 9.30
CA TYR A 396 -0.54 22.58 8.67
C TYR A 396 0.05 22.60 7.26
N ASP A 397 -0.71 23.15 6.32
CA ASP A 397 -0.18 23.39 4.98
C ASP A 397 0.73 24.61 4.93
N ALA A 398 0.49 25.59 5.80
CA ALA A 398 1.27 26.82 5.94
C ALA A 398 2.22 26.77 7.16
N GLU A 399 3.35 27.48 7.07
CA GLU A 399 4.29 27.76 8.15
C GLU A 399 4.37 29.27 8.44
N ASP A 400 5.11 29.66 9.47
CA ASP A 400 5.32 31.08 9.81
C ASP A 400 6.51 31.66 9.03
N ASN A 401 6.39 31.72 7.70
CA ASN A 401 7.42 32.18 6.75
C ASN A 401 6.87 33.22 5.74
N GLU A 402 7.76 33.93 5.05
CA GLU A 402 7.39 34.84 3.95
C GLU A 402 6.82 34.08 2.73
N ASN A 403 5.76 34.63 2.11
CA ASN A 403 5.09 34.07 0.93
C ASN A 403 4.60 32.63 1.10
N GLU A 404 3.85 32.39 2.17
CA GLU A 404 3.37 31.06 2.48
C GLU A 404 2.07 30.70 1.73
N ARG A 405 1.70 29.42 1.78
CA ARG A 405 0.48 28.85 1.22
C ARG A 405 -0.78 29.44 1.85
N ILE A 406 -1.29 30.53 1.28
CA ILE A 406 -2.48 31.24 1.75
C ILE A 406 -3.75 30.38 1.79
N ALA A 407 -3.88 29.41 0.88
CA ALA A 407 -5.05 28.55 0.78
C ALA A 407 -4.73 27.19 0.16
N THR A 408 -5.59 26.22 0.46
CA THR A 408 -5.52 24.86 -0.07
C THR A 408 -6.81 24.52 -0.80
N PHE A 409 -6.68 23.91 -1.97
CA PHE A 409 -7.79 23.39 -2.77
C PHE A 409 -7.55 21.89 -3.04
N LEU A 410 -8.25 21.04 -2.29
CA LEU A 410 -8.10 19.58 -2.32
C LEU A 410 -9.24 18.94 -3.11
N ILE A 411 -8.92 18.33 -4.25
CA ILE A 411 -9.85 17.63 -5.14
C ILE A 411 -9.88 16.15 -4.81
N TYR A 412 -11.07 15.57 -4.63
CA TYR A 412 -11.25 14.13 -4.52
C TYR A 412 -11.46 13.50 -5.90
N MET A 413 -10.60 12.56 -6.27
CA MET A 413 -10.59 11.88 -7.57
C MET A 413 -11.02 10.40 -7.50
N SER A 414 -11.50 9.98 -6.34
CA SER A 414 -12.15 8.69 -6.13
C SER A 414 -13.11 8.76 -4.94
N ASP A 415 -14.09 7.88 -4.94
CA ASP A 415 -14.90 7.57 -3.77
C ASP A 415 -14.15 6.58 -2.89
N VAL A 416 -14.22 6.77 -1.58
CA VAL A 416 -13.63 5.87 -0.58
C VAL A 416 -14.74 5.26 0.24
N GLU A 417 -14.80 3.93 0.28
CA GLU A 417 -15.92 3.22 0.90
C GLU A 417 -15.88 3.37 2.43
N ILE A 418 -14.71 3.14 3.04
CA ILE A 418 -14.53 3.25 4.50
C ILE A 418 -13.18 3.91 4.82
N GLY A 419 -13.20 4.89 5.72
CA GLY A 419 -12.03 5.67 6.09
C GLY A 419 -11.69 6.75 5.07
N GLY A 420 -10.42 7.15 5.01
CA GLY A 420 -9.95 8.11 4.01
C GLY A 420 -10.44 9.55 4.14
N ALA A 421 -11.21 9.90 5.17
CA ALA A 421 -11.70 11.25 5.42
C ALA A 421 -10.56 12.28 5.55
N THR A 422 -10.83 13.53 5.18
CA THR A 422 -10.00 14.67 5.56
C THR A 422 -10.59 15.28 6.82
N VAL A 423 -9.85 15.26 7.91
CA VAL A 423 -10.34 15.71 9.23
C VAL A 423 -9.61 16.96 9.69
N PHE A 424 -10.29 17.80 10.46
CA PHE A 424 -9.72 18.99 11.11
C PHE A 424 -9.84 18.81 12.63
N PRO A 425 -8.81 18.23 13.30
CA PRO A 425 -8.92 17.75 14.68
C PRO A 425 -9.26 18.80 15.73
N LYS A 426 -8.92 20.07 15.48
CA LYS A 426 -9.18 21.17 16.42
C LYS A 426 -10.59 21.70 16.41
N VAL A 427 -11.29 21.54 15.28
CA VAL A 427 -12.67 22.02 15.09
C VAL A 427 -13.66 20.87 14.90
N GLY A 428 -13.23 19.62 15.08
CA GLY A 428 -14.15 18.48 15.08
C GLY A 428 -14.80 18.18 13.72
N VAL A 429 -14.18 18.55 12.61
CA VAL A 429 -14.74 18.33 11.25
C VAL A 429 -14.18 17.07 10.62
N ALA A 430 -15.05 16.28 9.98
CA ALA A 430 -14.67 15.13 9.18
C ALA A 430 -15.34 15.15 7.81
N LEU A 431 -14.53 15.30 6.76
CA LEU A 431 -14.99 15.40 5.37
C LEU A 431 -14.77 14.08 4.66
N LYS A 432 -15.86 13.38 4.33
CA LYS A 432 -15.77 12.16 3.52
C LYS A 432 -15.35 12.50 2.08
N PRO A 433 -14.45 11.70 1.47
CA PRO A 433 -14.11 11.85 0.05
C PRO A 433 -15.34 11.58 -0.80
N LYS A 434 -15.58 12.44 -1.78
CA LYS A 434 -16.63 12.26 -2.79
C LYS A 434 -16.05 12.61 -4.14
N MET A 435 -15.98 11.65 -5.04
CA MET A 435 -15.37 11.81 -6.35
C MET A 435 -15.96 13.02 -7.09
N GLY A 436 -15.09 13.80 -7.74
CA GLY A 436 -15.50 14.99 -8.48
C GLY A 436 -15.77 16.23 -7.62
N SER A 437 -15.75 16.12 -6.29
CA SER A 437 -15.84 17.26 -5.38
C SER A 437 -14.45 17.79 -4.97
N ALA A 438 -14.40 19.00 -4.44
CA ALA A 438 -13.21 19.56 -3.83
C ALA A 438 -13.54 20.26 -2.51
N VAL A 439 -12.56 20.37 -1.63
CA VAL A 439 -12.63 21.11 -0.39
C VAL A 439 -11.63 22.25 -0.44
N PHE A 440 -12.05 23.43 0.01
CA PHE A 440 -11.27 24.64 0.04
C PHE A 440 -11.29 25.27 1.42
N TRP A 441 -10.13 25.70 1.89
CA TRP A 441 -9.96 26.50 3.11
C TRP A 441 -8.76 27.44 2.94
N TYR A 442 -8.76 28.51 3.74
CA TYR A 442 -7.60 29.39 3.87
C TYR A 442 -6.72 28.89 5.02
N ASN A 443 -5.41 28.77 4.80
CA ASN A 443 -4.47 28.40 5.86
C ASN A 443 -4.03 29.62 6.69
N LEU A 444 -4.21 30.83 6.15
CA LEU A 444 -3.85 32.08 6.80
C LEU A 444 -5.09 32.92 7.07
N HIS A 445 -5.12 33.57 8.23
CA HIS A 445 -6.01 34.70 8.49
C HIS A 445 -5.72 35.86 7.53
N LYS A 446 -6.62 36.84 7.43
CA LYS A 446 -6.39 38.00 6.54
C LYS A 446 -5.21 38.88 6.96
N ASN A 447 -4.75 38.77 8.20
CA ASN A 447 -3.56 39.46 8.68
C ASN A 447 -2.25 38.72 8.33
N GLY A 448 -2.31 37.62 7.56
CA GLY A 448 -1.15 36.83 7.14
C GLY A 448 -0.73 35.74 8.14
N LYS A 449 -1.27 35.72 9.36
CA LYS A 449 -0.91 34.69 10.35
C LYS A 449 -1.54 33.34 10.04
N VAL A 450 -0.81 32.27 10.32
CA VAL A 450 -1.32 30.89 10.23
C VAL A 450 -2.55 30.71 11.11
N ASP A 451 -3.63 30.22 10.50
CA ASP A 451 -4.84 29.84 11.21
C ASP A 451 -4.64 28.47 11.85
N LEU A 452 -4.41 28.48 13.16
CA LEU A 452 -4.13 27.26 13.92
C LEU A 452 -5.31 26.28 13.95
N ASN A 453 -6.53 26.68 13.57
CA ASN A 453 -7.68 25.79 13.49
C ASN A 453 -7.73 24.98 12.18
N THR A 454 -6.81 25.26 11.24
CA THR A 454 -6.70 24.57 9.95
C THR A 454 -5.77 23.36 9.99
N GLU A 455 -5.33 22.96 11.18
CA GLU A 455 -4.67 21.67 11.39
C GLU A 455 -5.56 20.57 10.84
N HIS A 456 -5.03 19.79 9.91
CA HIS A 456 -5.82 18.78 9.20
C HIS A 456 -5.00 17.53 8.94
N ALA A 457 -5.71 16.44 8.67
CA ALA A 457 -5.12 15.13 8.48
C ALA A 457 -5.91 14.31 7.46
N GLY A 458 -5.23 13.37 6.80
CA GLY A 458 -5.86 12.32 6.03
C GLY A 458 -6.02 11.07 6.87
N CYS A 459 -7.25 10.68 7.19
CA CYS A 459 -7.52 9.42 7.85
C CYS A 459 -7.03 8.23 6.99
N PRO A 460 -6.52 7.16 7.61
CA PRO A 460 -6.15 5.95 6.90
C PRO A 460 -7.30 5.40 6.08
N VAL A 461 -7.03 4.96 4.86
CA VAL A 461 -8.03 4.26 4.03
C VAL A 461 -8.20 2.86 4.60
N LEU A 462 -9.40 2.54 5.10
CA LEU A 462 -9.73 1.20 5.57
C LEU A 462 -10.21 0.32 4.40
N ARG A 463 -11.00 0.89 3.50
CA ARG A 463 -11.52 0.20 2.32
C ARG A 463 -11.71 1.16 1.14
N GLY A 464 -11.27 0.72 -0.04
CA GLY A 464 -11.32 1.47 -1.29
C GLY A 464 -9.96 2.00 -1.72
N ASN A 465 -9.95 2.83 -2.76
CA ASN A 465 -8.75 3.46 -3.30
C ASN A 465 -8.91 4.98 -3.20
N LYS A 466 -7.97 5.67 -2.53
CA LYS A 466 -8.02 7.13 -2.37
C LYS A 466 -7.06 7.82 -3.33
N TRP A 467 -7.64 8.59 -4.25
CA TRP A 467 -6.94 9.50 -5.14
C TRP A 467 -7.36 10.94 -4.83
N VAL A 468 -6.38 11.82 -4.71
CA VAL A 468 -6.63 13.26 -4.53
C VAL A 468 -5.69 14.09 -5.39
N ALA A 469 -6.10 15.30 -5.76
CA ALA A 469 -5.24 16.30 -6.35
C ALA A 469 -5.26 17.55 -5.47
N ASN A 470 -4.09 18.00 -5.01
CA ASN A 470 -3.97 19.16 -4.15
C ASN A 470 -3.37 20.34 -4.92
N LYS A 471 -3.92 21.53 -4.70
CA LYS A 471 -3.39 22.79 -5.23
C LYS A 471 -3.18 23.74 -4.06
N TRP A 472 -1.93 24.08 -3.82
CA TRP A 472 -1.55 25.10 -2.84
C TRP A 472 -1.37 26.44 -3.54
N ILE A 473 -1.99 27.47 -2.99
CA ILE A 473 -1.97 28.84 -3.53
C ILE A 473 -1.13 29.67 -2.57
N HIS A 474 -0.20 30.47 -3.09
CA HIS A 474 0.66 31.33 -2.28
C HIS A 474 0.09 32.74 -2.10
N GLU A 475 0.59 33.43 -1.07
CA GLU A 475 0.21 34.80 -0.72
C GLU A 475 0.61 35.85 -1.77
N PHE A 476 1.77 35.73 -2.40
CA PHE A 476 2.19 36.68 -3.44
C PHE A 476 1.24 36.68 -4.65
N GLY A 477 0.98 37.86 -5.19
CA GLY A 477 0.05 38.07 -6.31
C GLY A 477 -1.43 38.11 -5.89
N GLN A 478 -1.70 38.09 -4.58
CA GLN A 478 -3.06 38.18 -4.02
C GLN A 478 -3.38 39.54 -3.38
N GLU A 479 -2.45 40.50 -3.41
CA GLU A 479 -2.48 41.76 -2.65
C GLU A 479 -3.78 42.56 -2.91
N PHE A 480 -4.23 42.56 -4.16
CA PHE A 480 -5.46 43.24 -4.59
C PHE A 480 -6.70 42.34 -4.62
N ARG A 481 -6.53 41.03 -4.45
CA ARG A 481 -7.60 40.02 -4.53
C ARG A 481 -8.10 39.62 -3.14
N ARG A 482 -7.20 39.59 -2.16
CA ARG A 482 -7.46 39.27 -0.75
C ARG A 482 -6.75 40.30 0.15
N PRO A 483 -7.28 41.53 0.24
CA PRO A 483 -6.66 42.58 1.02
C PRO A 483 -6.60 42.20 2.50
N CYS A 484 -5.53 42.62 3.18
CA CYS A 484 -5.37 42.41 4.61
C CYS A 484 -6.47 43.11 5.40
N SER A 485 -6.84 42.51 6.52
CA SER A 485 -7.76 43.14 7.47
C SER A 485 -7.06 44.24 8.26
N LEU A 486 -7.81 45.27 8.63
CA LEU A 486 -7.36 46.32 9.55
C LEU A 486 -7.42 45.89 11.02
N SER A 487 -8.10 44.78 11.32
CA SER A 487 -8.23 44.22 12.66
C SER A 487 -7.66 42.82 12.72
N TYR A 488 -7.26 42.39 13.93
CA TYR A 488 -6.70 41.05 14.13
C TYR A 488 -7.72 39.93 13.89
N TRP A 489 -9.01 40.24 14.00
CA TRP A 489 -10.12 39.29 14.14
C TRP A 489 -11.05 39.21 12.91
N GLU A 490 -10.86 40.07 11.90
CA GLU A 490 -11.63 40.08 10.63
C GLU A 490 -10.78 39.62 9.44
#